data_AF-B0TT00-F1
#
_entry.id   AF-B0TT00-F1
#
_cell.length_a   1.000
_cell.length_b   1.000
_cell.length_c   1.000
_cell.angle_alpha   90.00
_cell.angle_beta   90.00
_cell.angle_gamma   90.00
#
_symmetry.space_group_name_H-M   'P 1'
#
loop_
_entity.id
_entity.type
_entity.pdbx_description
1 polymer ?
#
loop_
_entity_poly.entity_id
_entity_poly.type
_entity_poly.pdbx_seq_one_letter_code
_entity_poly.pdbx_strand_id
1 'polypeptide(L)'
;MKKVLIAGLVSCLFAGTAAAESLDKDTALGMARLMICTTFYAEQDMQIEGSIVGQSMMAHKNAGIEEMIMSKETSKALDAYMVQFNASSKEQQVKLCDEAIKFARESDFVTAE
;
A
#
# COMPACT_ATOMS: atom_id res chain seq x y z
N MET A 1 17.13 13.88 -60.31
CA MET A 1 16.71 14.54 -59.05
C MET A 1 17.17 13.68 -57.88
N LYS A 2 18.14 14.16 -57.09
CA LYS A 2 18.62 13.54 -55.85
C LYS A 2 18.33 14.52 -54.72
N LYS A 3 17.44 14.21 -53.77
CA LYS A 3 17.42 14.79 -52.41
C LYS A 3 16.73 13.77 -51.47
N VAL A 4 17.52 13.01 -50.72
CA VAL A 4 17.93 13.22 -49.32
C VAL A 4 16.95 12.53 -48.36
N LEU A 5 17.53 11.56 -47.66
CA LEU A 5 16.98 10.69 -46.63
C LEU A 5 16.41 11.52 -45.47
N ILE A 6 15.18 11.22 -45.06
CA ILE A 6 14.65 11.59 -43.74
C ILE A 6 14.25 10.28 -43.04
N ALA A 7 15.27 9.51 -42.66
CA ALA A 7 15.16 8.51 -41.61
C ALA A 7 15.80 9.14 -40.38
N GLY A 8 14.98 9.74 -39.51
CA GLY A 8 15.51 10.53 -38.41
C GLY A 8 14.45 11.00 -37.43
N LEU A 9 13.58 10.10 -36.96
CA LEU A 9 12.76 10.31 -35.76
C LEU A 9 12.50 8.95 -35.08
N VAL A 10 13.57 8.25 -34.68
CA VAL A 10 13.45 7.16 -33.69
C VAL A 10 14.60 7.32 -32.70
N SER A 11 14.58 8.42 -31.97
CA SER A 11 15.49 8.64 -30.85
C SER A 11 14.83 9.53 -29.81
N CYS A 12 13.65 9.12 -29.38
CA CYS A 12 13.09 9.48 -28.08
C CYS A 12 12.67 8.16 -27.41
N LEU A 13 12.93 8.03 -26.10
CA LEU A 13 12.43 6.98 -25.21
C LEU A 13 13.32 5.75 -24.99
N PHE A 14 14.63 5.94 -24.84
CA PHE A 14 15.43 5.02 -24.01
C PHE A 14 16.26 5.83 -23.02
N ALA A 15 15.58 6.54 -22.13
CA ALA A 15 16.14 7.04 -20.89
C ALA A 15 15.24 6.53 -19.76
N GLY A 16 15.63 5.37 -19.21
CA GLY A 16 15.09 4.78 -17.97
C GLY A 16 13.58 4.64 -17.89
N THR A 17 13.02 3.55 -18.41
CA THR A 17 11.77 3.04 -17.83
C THR A 17 12.14 2.49 -16.45
N ALA A 18 12.10 3.32 -15.42
CA ALA A 18 11.79 2.81 -14.09
C ALA A 18 10.41 2.16 -14.25
N ALA A 19 10.39 0.83 -14.41
CA ALA A 19 9.14 0.09 -14.44
C ALA A 19 8.53 0.31 -13.06
N ALA A 20 7.48 1.13 -13.00
CA ALA A 20 6.77 1.37 -11.75
C ALA A 20 6.26 0.01 -11.25
N GLU A 21 6.69 -0.36 -10.04
CA GLU A 21 6.38 -1.65 -9.46
C GLU A 21 4.89 -1.68 -9.08
N SER A 22 4.21 -2.79 -9.40
CA SER A 22 2.79 -2.94 -9.09
C SER A 22 2.61 -3.40 -7.66
N LEU A 23 1.78 -2.70 -6.90
CA LEU A 23 1.44 -3.11 -5.54
C LEU A 23 0.50 -4.31 -5.59
N ASP A 24 0.92 -5.41 -4.97
CA ASP A 24 0.04 -6.57 -4.83
C ASP A 24 -1.12 -6.26 -3.88
N LYS A 25 -2.18 -7.02 -4.01
CA LYS A 25 -3.43 -6.78 -3.31
C LYS A 25 -3.31 -6.98 -1.80
N ASP A 26 -2.52 -7.95 -1.35
CA ASP A 26 -2.43 -8.30 0.07
C ASP A 26 -1.62 -7.25 0.82
N THR A 27 -0.52 -6.77 0.23
CA THR A 27 0.28 -5.66 0.77
C THR A 27 -0.53 -4.36 0.79
N ALA A 28 -1.30 -4.07 -0.26
CA ALA A 28 -2.17 -2.89 -0.28
C ALA A 28 -3.23 -2.93 0.83
N LEU A 29 -3.92 -4.07 0.98
CA LEU A 29 -4.91 -4.28 2.05
C LEU A 29 -4.25 -4.23 3.43
N GLY A 30 -3.06 -4.81 3.57
CA GLY A 30 -2.24 -4.73 4.77
C GLY A 30 -1.94 -3.28 5.17
N MET A 31 -1.46 -2.47 4.23
CA MET A 31 -1.20 -1.04 4.48
C MET A 31 -2.46 -0.28 4.89
N ALA A 32 -3.59 -0.53 4.22
CA ALA A 32 -4.86 0.10 4.60
C ALA A 32 -5.33 -0.33 5.99
N ARG A 33 -5.16 -1.61 6.35
CA ARG A 33 -5.40 -2.10 7.72
C ARG A 33 -4.53 -1.34 8.72
N LEU A 34 -3.22 -1.21 8.47
CA LEU A 34 -2.31 -0.48 9.35
C LEU A 34 -2.77 0.98 9.55
N MET A 35 -3.12 1.68 8.47
CA MET A 35 -3.57 3.08 8.54
C MET A 35 -4.85 3.24 9.36
N ILE A 36 -5.88 2.45 9.05
CA ILE A 36 -7.17 2.53 9.77
C ILE A 36 -7.00 2.15 11.23
N CYS A 37 -6.28 1.06 11.50
CA CYS A 37 -6.15 0.54 12.85
C CYS A 37 -5.24 1.41 13.72
N THR A 38 -4.31 2.17 13.12
CA THR A 38 -3.57 3.21 13.86
C THR A 38 -4.54 4.24 14.45
N THR A 39 -5.45 4.77 13.63
CA THR A 39 -6.47 5.74 14.08
C THR A 39 -7.43 5.10 15.08
N PHE A 40 -7.95 3.91 14.78
CA PHE A 40 -8.86 3.21 15.66
C PHE A 40 -8.24 2.96 17.04
N TYR A 41 -7.02 2.43 17.12
CA TYR A 41 -6.35 2.17 18.39
C TYR A 41 -6.07 3.46 19.17
N ALA A 42 -5.75 4.56 18.50
CA ALA A 42 -5.59 5.86 19.14
C ALA A 42 -6.91 6.37 19.76
N GLU A 43 -8.04 6.18 19.07
CA GLU A 43 -9.37 6.56 19.56
C GLU A 43 -9.87 5.67 20.71
N GLN A 44 -9.32 4.47 20.86
CA GLN A 44 -9.71 3.50 21.90
C GLN A 44 -8.72 3.41 23.07
N ASP A 45 -7.76 4.34 23.19
CA ASP A 45 -6.71 4.35 24.21
C ASP A 45 -5.79 3.09 24.21
N MET A 46 -5.69 2.40 23.06
CA MET A 46 -4.89 1.20 22.87
C MET A 46 -3.48 1.54 22.36
N GLN A 47 -2.68 2.18 23.22
CA GLN A 47 -1.41 2.79 22.82
C GLN A 47 -0.36 1.79 22.33
N ILE A 48 -0.34 0.57 22.87
CA ILE A 48 0.66 -0.45 22.50
C ILE A 48 0.39 -0.94 21.09
N GLU A 49 -0.85 -1.37 20.83
CA GLU A 49 -1.30 -1.85 19.53
C GLU A 49 -1.17 -0.74 18.48
N GLY A 50 -1.58 0.49 18.82
CA GLY A 50 -1.41 1.67 17.98
C GLY A 50 0.05 1.94 17.61
N SER A 51 0.98 1.76 18.56
CA SER A 51 2.41 1.92 18.30
C SER A 51 2.95 0.85 17.34
N ILE A 52 2.53 -0.41 17.51
CA ILE A 52 2.96 -1.53 16.65
C ILE A 52 2.53 -1.28 15.20
N VAL A 53 1.24 -1.00 14.98
CA VAL A 53 0.72 -0.80 13.62
C VAL A 53 1.24 0.51 13.02
N GLY A 54 1.40 1.56 13.82
CA GLY A 54 1.94 2.85 13.37
C GLY A 54 3.41 2.77 12.95
N GLN A 55 4.25 2.06 13.70
CA GLN A 55 5.65 1.81 13.31
C GLN A 55 5.74 1.03 12.01
N SER A 56 4.94 -0.03 11.88
CA SER A 56 4.91 -0.83 10.65
C SER A 56 4.41 0.00 9.46
N MET A 57 3.37 0.82 9.64
CA MET A 57 2.85 1.72 8.61
C MET A 57 3.94 2.67 8.11
N MET A 58 4.68 3.29 9.03
CA MET A 58 5.78 4.19 8.68
C MET A 58 6.93 3.45 7.98
N ALA A 59 7.23 2.20 8.37
CA ALA A 59 8.23 1.39 7.70
C ALA A 59 7.85 1.08 6.24
N HIS A 60 6.60 0.71 5.98
CA HIS A 60 6.10 0.48 4.61
C HIS A 60 6.11 1.77 3.78
N LYS A 61 5.69 2.89 4.38
CA LYS A 61 5.77 4.22 3.76
C LYS A 61 7.21 4.58 3.37
N ASN A 62 8.16 4.38 4.28
CA ASN A 62 9.57 4.66 4.05
C ASN A 62 10.21 3.72 3.00
N ALA A 63 9.68 2.51 2.86
CA ALA A 63 10.06 1.57 1.80
C ALA A 63 9.42 1.89 0.43
N GLY A 64 8.68 2.99 0.29
CA GLY A 64 8.19 3.47 -1.00
C GLY A 64 6.86 2.85 -1.46
N ILE A 65 6.08 2.25 -0.55
CA ILE A 65 4.78 1.65 -0.90
C ILE A 65 3.82 2.64 -1.58
N GLU A 66 3.92 3.93 -1.26
CA GLU A 66 3.10 5.01 -1.83
C GLU A 66 3.44 5.30 -3.31
N GLU A 67 4.61 4.88 -3.78
CA GLU A 67 5.06 5.07 -5.16
C GLU A 67 4.62 3.93 -6.09
N MET A 68 4.10 2.84 -5.52
CA MET A 68 3.69 1.66 -6.26
C MET A 68 2.32 1.83 -6.93
N ILE A 69 2.14 1.20 -8.09
CA ILE A 69 0.89 1.30 -8.86
C ILE A 69 -0.13 0.30 -8.33
N MET A 70 -1.29 0.80 -7.92
CA MET A 70 -2.44 -0.04 -7.58
C MET A 70 -3.26 -0.43 -8.81
N SER A 71 -3.63 -1.71 -8.88
CA SER A 71 -4.60 -2.17 -9.89
C SER A 71 -6.03 -1.71 -9.56
N LYS A 72 -6.91 -1.73 -10.56
CA LYS A 72 -8.36 -1.51 -10.33
C LYS A 72 -8.98 -2.54 -9.39
N GLU A 73 -8.49 -3.79 -9.42
CA GLU A 73 -8.99 -4.83 -8.52
C GLU A 73 -8.57 -4.54 -7.08
N THR A 74 -7.31 -4.16 -6.88
CA THR A 74 -6.77 -3.76 -5.58
C THR A 74 -7.55 -2.58 -5.01
N SER A 75 -7.82 -1.55 -5.82
CA SER A 75 -8.66 -0.41 -5.42
C SER A 75 -10.06 -0.85 -4.97
N LYS A 76 -10.72 -1.74 -5.70
CA LYS A 76 -12.05 -2.26 -5.31
C LYS A 76 -12.02 -3.06 -4.02
N ALA A 77 -10.96 -3.83 -3.80
CA ALA A 77 -10.78 -4.60 -2.57
C ALA A 77 -10.62 -3.67 -1.36
N LEU A 78 -9.86 -2.58 -1.54
CA LEU A 78 -9.71 -1.54 -0.52
C LEU A 78 -11.05 -0.86 -0.21
N ASP A 79 -11.80 -0.46 -1.23
CA ASP A 79 -13.13 0.14 -1.04
C ASP A 79 -14.07 -0.80 -0.27
N ALA A 80 -14.07 -2.09 -0.62
CA ALA A 80 -14.87 -3.10 0.06
C ALA A 80 -14.44 -3.26 1.54
N TYR A 81 -13.14 -3.25 1.81
CA TYR A 81 -12.61 -3.30 3.17
C TYR A 81 -13.03 -2.06 3.99
N MET A 82 -12.94 -0.86 3.42
CA MET A 82 -13.40 0.37 4.09
C MET A 82 -14.89 0.31 4.44
N VAL A 83 -15.72 -0.14 3.51
CA VAL A 83 -17.16 -0.30 3.73
C VAL A 83 -17.42 -1.32 4.84
N GLN A 84 -16.73 -2.46 4.83
CA GLN A 84 -16.84 -3.48 5.86
C GLN A 84 -16.43 -2.95 7.23
N PHE A 85 -15.29 -2.25 7.32
CA PHE A 85 -14.79 -1.69 8.59
C PHE A 85 -15.77 -0.67 9.18
N ASN A 86 -16.28 0.23 8.36
CA ASN A 86 -17.22 1.27 8.79
C ASN A 86 -18.61 0.72 9.17
N ALA A 87 -19.03 -0.39 8.57
CA ALA A 87 -20.29 -1.06 8.91
C ALA A 87 -20.18 -2.02 10.10
N SER A 88 -18.96 -2.31 10.56
CA SER A 88 -18.69 -3.28 11.63
C SER A 88 -18.96 -2.68 13.02
N SER A 89 -19.39 -3.54 13.95
CA SER A 89 -19.42 -3.18 15.38
C SER A 89 -17.99 -2.97 15.90
N LYS A 90 -17.85 -2.32 17.07
CA LYS A 90 -16.54 -2.13 17.71
C LYS A 90 -15.79 -3.46 17.92
N GLU A 91 -16.47 -4.50 18.38
CA GLU A 91 -15.87 -5.85 18.53
C GLU A 91 -15.40 -6.44 17.20
N GLN A 92 -16.13 -6.18 16.12
CA GLN A 92 -15.74 -6.61 14.78
C GLN A 92 -14.56 -5.79 14.24
N GLN A 93 -14.53 -4.48 14.50
CA GLN A 93 -13.41 -3.60 14.15
C GLN A 93 -12.11 -4.01 14.87
N VAL A 94 -12.18 -4.39 16.15
CA VAL A 94 -11.03 -4.95 16.88
C VAL A 94 -10.50 -6.20 16.16
N LYS A 95 -11.39 -7.14 15.78
CA LYS A 95 -10.98 -8.35 15.06
C LYS A 95 -10.37 -8.06 13.69
N LEU A 96 -10.90 -7.07 12.97
CA LEU A 96 -10.29 -6.60 11.71
C LEU A 96 -8.90 -6.00 11.95
N CYS A 97 -8.69 -5.34 13.10
CA CYS A 97 -7.40 -4.79 13.48
C CYS A 97 -6.40 -5.80 14.06
N ASP A 98 -6.84 -6.99 14.47
CA ASP A 98 -5.93 -8.10 14.76
C ASP A 98 -5.18 -8.53 13.49
N GLU A 99 -5.84 -8.47 12.33
CA GLU A 99 -5.19 -8.73 11.03
C GLU A 99 -4.14 -7.67 10.70
N ALA A 100 -4.30 -6.43 11.17
CA ALA A 100 -3.30 -5.37 11.02
C ALA A 100 -2.04 -5.67 11.84
N ILE A 101 -2.19 -6.16 13.07
CA ILE A 101 -1.05 -6.58 13.91
C ILE A 101 -0.33 -7.78 13.30
N LYS A 102 -1.08 -8.73 12.74
CA LYS A 102 -0.50 -9.87 12.03
C LYS A 102 0.32 -9.41 10.83
N PHE A 103 -0.27 -8.56 9.98
CA PHE A 103 0.43 -7.98 8.83
C PHE A 103 1.68 -7.20 9.27
N ALA A 104 1.59 -6.41 10.35
CA ALA A 104 2.73 -5.66 10.87
C ALA A 104 3.94 -6.54 11.24
N ARG A 105 3.70 -7.80 11.62
CA ARG A 105 4.72 -8.76 12.07
C ARG A 105 5.22 -9.66 10.95
N GLU A 106 4.36 -9.98 9.99
CA GLU A 106 4.60 -11.02 8.98
C GLU A 106 4.86 -10.46 7.58
N SER A 107 4.58 -9.17 7.34
CA SER A 107 4.85 -8.54 6.04
C SER A 107 6.34 -8.61 5.69
N ASP A 108 6.62 -9.09 4.48
CA ASP A 108 7.95 -9.15 3.88
C ASP A 108 8.24 -7.95 2.96
N PHE A 109 7.30 -7.02 2.84
CA PHE A 109 7.45 -5.80 2.04
C PHE A 109 8.61 -4.93 2.54
N VAL A 110 8.80 -4.86 3.85
CA VAL A 110 9.94 -4.19 4.46
C VAL A 110 10.99 -5.25 4.77
N THR A 111 12.10 -5.26 4.04
CA THR A 111 13.24 -6.11 4.39
C THR A 111 13.88 -5.58 5.68
N ALA A 112 14.11 -6.46 6.65
CA ALA A 112 14.88 -6.10 7.84
C ALA A 112 16.31 -5.72 7.41
N GLU A 113 16.72 -4.49 7.73
CA GLU A 113 18.12 -4.05 7.62
C GLU A 113 19.02 -4.78 8.63
#